data_AF-A0A0G0SYZ7-F1
#
_entry.id   AF-A0A0G0SYZ7-F1
#
_cell.length_a   1.000
_cell.length_b   1.000
_cell.length_c   1.000
_cell.angle_alpha   90.00
_cell.angle_beta   90.00
_cell.angle_gamma   90.00
#
_symmetry.space_group_name_H-M   'P 1'
#
loop_
_entity.id
_entity.type
_entity.pdbx_description
1 polymer ?
#
loop_
_entity_poly.entity_id
_entity_poly.type
_entity_poly.pdbx_seq_one_letter_code
_entity_poly.pdbx_strand_id
1 'polypeptide(L)'
;MYIDDENRFEYFSRWDRDEAAKKADNFYSFIKSVSVAPPERPIRIKELIQYTALGIGTPLIINWICPVGTPLEFDSETNKLYRRYAPIDPVEGFQKDYRIISRIGLEKRLTEMIGQIQSSLEYVKIVADNNPYCLYPACLRLDGEIDTRNAIETYTGYVQTKLDELIGSKKVAVLTLSSLLGQQGFEEFMNLFKETQVDDLLPFLPNDVLKTEVDIISKHTKLDPLLEPKLESLATDVIRQYAVEGFYLYKMFGDSVILAWNESTRRSQIIDSLRKARGIPPLPKIFVLHEKGKGLIIDNY
;
A
#
# COMPACT_ATOMS: atom_id res chain seq x y z
N MET A 1 13.70 -2.27 22.20
CA MET A 1 13.21 -2.42 23.58
C MET A 1 11.93 -3.24 23.48
N TYR A 2 11.99 -4.55 23.75
CA TYR A 2 10.83 -5.41 23.76
C TYR A 2 10.05 -5.12 25.05
N ILE A 3 8.90 -4.47 24.92
CA ILE A 3 7.97 -4.31 26.03
C ILE A 3 7.15 -5.58 26.07
N ASP A 4 7.33 -6.35 27.14
CA ASP A 4 6.56 -7.53 27.51
C ASP A 4 5.05 -7.23 27.43
N ASP A 5 4.32 -8.02 26.64
CA ASP A 5 2.93 -7.75 26.27
C ASP A 5 1.93 -8.07 27.41
N GLU A 6 2.34 -8.80 28.45
CA GLU A 6 1.43 -9.27 29.50
C GLU A 6 0.99 -8.18 30.50
N ASN A 7 1.69 -7.04 30.61
CA ASN A 7 1.42 -6.00 31.63
C ASN A 7 0.86 -4.66 31.11
N ARG A 8 0.47 -4.55 29.84
CA ARG A 8 0.05 -3.24 29.26
C ARG A 8 -1.29 -2.69 29.78
N PHE A 9 -2.07 -3.49 30.50
CA PHE A 9 -3.47 -3.17 30.85
C PHE A 9 -3.74 -2.86 32.32
N GLU A 10 -2.76 -3.02 33.20
CA GLU A 10 -2.99 -2.92 34.65
C GLU A 10 -3.39 -1.51 35.12
N TYR A 11 -3.13 -0.49 34.29
CA TYR A 11 -3.32 0.92 34.66
C TYR A 11 -4.63 1.55 34.18
N PHE A 12 -5.44 0.84 33.38
CA PHE A 12 -6.69 1.40 32.84
C PHE A 12 -7.89 1.01 33.68
N SER A 13 -8.77 1.99 33.94
CA SER A 13 -10.03 1.70 34.60
C SER A 13 -10.85 0.73 33.74
N ARG A 14 -11.79 0.02 34.36
CA ARG A 14 -12.72 -0.84 33.62
C ARG A 14 -13.50 -0.05 32.58
N TRP A 15 -13.87 1.19 32.91
CA TRP A 15 -14.64 2.06 32.02
C TRP A 15 -13.83 2.45 30.77
N ASP A 16 -12.55 2.79 30.93
CA ASP A 16 -11.66 3.10 29.80
C ASP A 16 -11.54 1.90 28.84
N ARG A 17 -11.43 0.69 29.40
CA ARG A 17 -11.36 -0.56 28.63
C ARG A 17 -12.65 -0.85 27.87
N ASP A 18 -13.80 -0.64 28.50
CA ASP A 18 -15.11 -0.84 27.87
C ASP A 18 -15.35 0.19 26.75
N GLU A 19 -14.96 1.45 26.94
CA GLU A 19 -15.06 2.49 25.91
C GLU A 19 -14.12 2.19 24.72
N ALA A 20 -12.88 1.79 24.99
CA ALA A 20 -11.91 1.41 23.96
C ALA A 20 -12.38 0.21 23.14
N ALA A 21 -12.94 -0.82 23.80
CA ALA A 21 -13.53 -1.98 23.13
C ALA A 21 -14.70 -1.55 22.22
N LYS A 22 -15.58 -0.67 22.71
CA LYS A 22 -16.69 -0.13 21.92
C LYS A 22 -16.20 0.66 20.69
N LYS A 23 -15.15 1.48 20.83
CA LYS A 23 -14.52 2.18 19.70
C LYS A 23 -13.97 1.20 18.65
N ALA A 24 -13.28 0.15 19.09
CA ALA A 24 -12.76 -0.89 18.21
C ALA A 24 -13.88 -1.68 17.49
N ASP A 25 -14.96 -2.01 18.21
CA ASP A 25 -16.12 -2.68 17.62
C ASP A 25 -16.87 -1.79 16.62
N ASN A 26 -16.99 -0.49 16.90
CA ASN A 26 -17.58 0.47 15.98
C ASN A 26 -16.74 0.61 14.70
N PHE A 27 -15.42 0.75 14.83
CA PHE A 27 -14.52 0.79 13.68
C PHE A 27 -14.62 -0.48 12.84
N TYR A 28 -14.58 -1.64 13.48
CA TYR A 28 -14.66 -2.92 12.80
C TYR A 28 -16.03 -3.13 12.11
N SER A 29 -17.12 -2.71 12.78
CA SER A 29 -18.47 -2.76 12.21
C SER A 29 -18.60 -1.82 11.01
N PHE A 30 -17.99 -0.63 11.06
CA PHE A 30 -17.90 0.28 9.92
C PHE A 30 -17.21 -0.41 8.74
N ILE A 31 -16.02 -0.98 8.92
CA ILE A 31 -15.29 -1.71 7.86
C ILE A 31 -16.14 -2.83 7.26
N LYS A 32 -16.81 -3.62 8.10
CA LYS A 32 -17.72 -4.69 7.64
C LYS A 32 -18.95 -4.17 6.91
N SER A 33 -19.45 -2.99 7.27
CA SER A 33 -20.62 -2.40 6.64
C SER A 33 -20.31 -1.84 5.26
N VAL A 34 -19.06 -1.40 5.04
CA VAL A 34 -18.63 -0.81 3.77
C VAL A 34 -17.98 -1.82 2.85
N SER A 35 -17.29 -2.86 3.35
CA SER A 35 -16.55 -3.81 2.52
C SER A 35 -17.31 -5.13 2.28
N VAL A 36 -17.31 -5.64 1.04
CA VAL A 36 -17.76 -7.00 0.68
C VAL A 36 -16.70 -8.05 0.98
N ALA A 37 -15.43 -7.66 1.00
CA ALA A 37 -14.33 -8.54 1.36
C ALA A 37 -14.11 -8.52 2.88
N PRO A 38 -13.95 -9.70 3.53
CA PRO A 38 -13.67 -9.75 4.95
C PRO A 38 -12.27 -9.19 5.24
N PRO A 39 -12.07 -8.45 6.35
CA PRO A 39 -10.74 -8.02 6.78
C PRO A 39 -9.84 -9.21 7.07
N GLU A 40 -8.55 -9.06 6.78
CA GLU A 40 -7.54 -10.06 7.12
C GLU A 40 -6.98 -9.78 8.52
N ARG A 41 -6.84 -10.83 9.33
CA ARG A 41 -6.51 -10.76 10.77
C ARG A 41 -7.42 -9.79 11.55
N PRO A 42 -8.75 -10.01 11.52
CA PRO A 42 -9.74 -9.09 12.11
C PRO A 42 -9.57 -8.89 13.63
N ILE A 43 -9.14 -9.92 14.35
CA ILE A 43 -8.87 -9.84 15.80
C ILE A 43 -7.73 -8.84 16.04
N ARG A 44 -6.65 -8.95 15.27
CA ARG A 44 -5.50 -8.06 15.39
C ARG A 44 -5.86 -6.60 15.08
N ILE A 45 -6.71 -6.38 14.07
CA ILE A 45 -7.22 -5.03 13.76
C ILE A 45 -7.96 -4.46 14.97
N LYS A 46 -8.87 -5.24 15.58
CA LYS A 46 -9.59 -4.78 16.78
C LYS A 46 -8.66 -4.45 17.94
N GLU A 47 -7.68 -5.31 18.21
CA GLU A 47 -6.67 -5.09 19.24
C GLU A 47 -5.90 -3.78 19.00
N LEU A 48 -5.40 -3.57 17.78
CA LEU A 48 -4.65 -2.37 17.44
C LEU A 48 -5.49 -1.10 17.65
N ILE A 49 -6.75 -1.09 17.21
CA ILE A 49 -7.64 0.05 17.42
C ILE A 49 -7.96 0.26 18.90
N GLN A 50 -8.16 -0.81 19.67
CA GLN A 50 -8.39 -0.73 21.11
C GLN A 50 -7.17 -0.16 21.83
N TYR A 51 -5.96 -0.61 21.47
CA TYR A 51 -4.71 -0.14 22.06
C TYR A 51 -4.56 1.36 21.84
N THR A 52 -4.96 1.84 20.67
CA THR A 52 -4.89 3.27 20.39
C THR A 52 -5.94 4.09 21.11
N ALA A 53 -7.16 3.57 21.25
CA ALA A 53 -8.16 4.21 22.09
C ALA A 53 -7.72 4.33 23.56
N LEU A 54 -6.80 3.46 24.01
CA LEU A 54 -6.17 3.49 25.33
C LEU A 54 -4.85 4.29 25.37
N GLY A 55 -4.36 4.80 24.24
CA GLY A 55 -3.08 5.54 24.17
C GLY A 55 -1.83 4.66 24.35
N ILE A 56 -1.94 3.34 24.19
CA ILE A 56 -0.82 2.37 24.35
C ILE A 56 0.11 2.38 23.12
N GLY A 57 -0.36 2.93 22.01
CA GLY A 57 0.39 3.07 20.77
C GLY A 57 -0.52 3.39 19.60
N THR A 58 0.08 3.72 18.47
CA THR A 58 -0.65 4.21 17.31
C THR A 58 -0.21 3.41 16.09
N PRO A 59 -1.05 2.49 15.57
CA PRO A 59 -0.72 1.78 14.34
C PRO A 59 -0.73 2.75 13.15
N LEU A 60 0.08 2.44 12.14
CA LEU A 60 0.02 3.13 10.86
C LEU A 60 -1.04 2.47 9.99
N ILE A 61 -1.99 3.25 9.44
CA ILE A 61 -2.88 2.76 8.40
C ILE A 61 -2.33 3.21 7.06
N ILE A 62 -1.80 2.26 6.30
CA ILE A 62 -1.07 2.54 5.06
C ILE A 62 -1.94 2.21 3.86
N ASN A 63 -1.96 3.12 2.89
CA ASN A 63 -2.53 2.89 1.58
C ASN A 63 -1.59 3.41 0.48
N TRP A 64 -1.50 2.69 -0.63
CA TRP A 64 -0.64 3.07 -1.74
C TRP A 64 -1.39 3.87 -2.81
N ILE A 65 -0.66 4.82 -3.38
CA ILE A 65 -0.98 5.48 -4.63
C ILE A 65 0.08 4.98 -5.62
N CYS A 66 -0.37 4.29 -6.66
CA CYS A 66 0.45 3.93 -7.80
C CYS A 66 0.07 4.87 -8.94
N PRO A 67 0.88 5.90 -9.25
CA PRO A 67 0.56 6.82 -10.34
C PRO A 67 0.32 6.06 -11.64
N VAL A 68 -0.71 6.46 -12.39
CA VAL A 68 -0.92 5.92 -13.74
C VAL A 68 0.32 6.14 -14.59
N GLY A 69 0.71 5.11 -15.33
CA GLY A 69 1.88 5.13 -16.19
C GLY A 69 1.69 5.84 -17.52
N THR A 70 2.78 6.35 -18.07
CA THR A 70 2.98 6.48 -19.52
C THR A 70 3.10 5.08 -20.17
N PRO A 71 3.01 4.98 -21.51
CA PRO A 71 3.36 3.75 -22.20
C PRO A 71 4.70 3.21 -21.76
N LEU A 72 4.78 1.88 -21.60
CA LEU A 72 6.04 1.21 -21.31
C LEU A 72 6.97 1.33 -22.51
N GLU A 73 8.24 1.59 -22.25
CA GLU A 73 9.30 1.61 -23.23
C GLU A 73 10.26 0.46 -22.97
N PHE A 74 10.87 -0.05 -24.05
CA PHE A 74 11.85 -1.12 -23.98
C PHE A 74 13.27 -0.57 -24.00
N ASP A 75 14.04 -1.02 -23.02
CA ASP A 75 15.47 -0.75 -22.96
C ASP A 75 16.24 -1.97 -23.47
N SER A 76 16.91 -1.82 -24.60
CA SER A 76 17.73 -2.87 -25.21
C SER A 76 18.99 -3.21 -24.43
N GLU A 77 19.52 -2.30 -23.61
CA GLU A 77 20.76 -2.54 -22.85
C GLU A 77 20.51 -3.36 -21.59
N THR A 78 19.44 -3.06 -20.85
CA THR A 78 19.04 -3.89 -19.68
C THR A 78 18.08 -5.02 -20.06
N ASN A 79 17.56 -5.02 -21.29
CA ASN A 79 16.57 -5.97 -21.81
C ASN A 79 15.28 -6.01 -20.98
N LYS A 80 14.81 -4.83 -20.54
CA LYS A 80 13.68 -4.66 -19.61
C LYS A 80 12.70 -3.60 -20.10
N LEU A 81 11.46 -3.70 -19.60
CA LEU A 81 10.42 -2.69 -19.81
C LEU A 81 10.39 -1.72 -18.63
N TYR A 82 10.19 -0.44 -18.91
CA TYR A 82 10.15 0.61 -17.90
C TYR A 82 9.17 1.72 -18.31
N ARG A 83 8.75 2.57 -17.37
CA ARG A 83 7.90 3.75 -17.66
C ARG A 83 8.70 5.03 -17.58
N ARG A 84 8.27 6.07 -18.30
CA ARG A 84 8.71 7.45 -18.04
C ARG A 84 7.85 8.07 -16.97
N TYR A 85 8.49 8.58 -15.92
CA TYR A 85 7.83 9.17 -14.77
C TYR A 85 7.68 10.70 -14.91
N ALA A 86 8.72 11.37 -15.43
CA ALA A 86 8.77 12.83 -15.56
C ALA A 86 7.68 13.53 -16.41
N PRO A 87 7.08 12.91 -17.46
CA PRO A 87 6.18 13.64 -18.37
C PRO A 87 4.72 13.71 -17.92
N ILE A 88 4.36 13.25 -16.72
CA ILE A 88 2.95 13.23 -16.26
C ILE A 88 2.64 14.51 -15.48
N ASP A 89 1.68 15.28 -15.99
CA ASP A 89 1.13 16.43 -15.26
C ASP A 89 0.49 15.97 -13.94
N PRO A 90 0.82 16.58 -12.78
CA PRO A 90 0.30 16.15 -11.49
C PRO A 90 -1.23 16.21 -11.36
N VAL A 91 -1.88 17.16 -12.04
CA VAL A 91 -3.34 17.28 -12.05
C VAL A 91 -3.95 16.11 -12.81
N GLU A 92 -3.44 15.84 -14.00
CA GLU A 92 -3.88 14.70 -14.82
C GLU A 92 -3.64 13.36 -14.09
N GLY A 93 -2.48 13.20 -13.46
CA GLY A 93 -2.13 12.03 -12.64
C GLY A 93 -3.13 11.81 -11.50
N PHE A 94 -3.37 12.85 -10.68
CA PHE A 94 -4.31 12.80 -9.56
C PHE A 94 -5.73 12.49 -10.05
N GLN A 95 -6.18 13.17 -11.11
CA GLN A 95 -7.50 12.94 -11.67
C GLN A 95 -7.65 11.50 -12.17
N LYS A 96 -6.63 10.90 -12.80
CA LYS A 96 -6.71 9.50 -13.23
C LYS A 96 -6.74 8.54 -12.05
N ASP A 97 -5.86 8.72 -11.06
CA ASP A 97 -5.78 7.88 -9.87
C ASP A 97 -7.10 7.88 -9.07
N TYR A 98 -7.80 9.02 -9.02
CA TYR A 98 -9.05 9.20 -8.26
C TYR A 98 -10.35 9.19 -9.12
N ARG A 99 -10.28 9.21 -10.46
CA ARG A 99 -11.46 8.99 -11.33
C ARG A 99 -11.76 7.53 -11.60
N ILE A 100 -10.74 6.67 -11.61
CA ILE A 100 -10.92 5.24 -11.90
C ILE A 100 -11.67 4.53 -10.78
N ILE A 101 -11.57 5.00 -9.53
CA ILE A 101 -12.39 4.55 -8.40
C ILE A 101 -12.85 5.76 -7.57
N SER A 102 -14.11 5.79 -7.11
CA SER A 102 -14.67 6.84 -6.24
C SER A 102 -14.11 6.83 -4.80
N ARG A 103 -12.78 6.88 -4.63
CA ARG A 103 -12.06 6.57 -3.38
C ARG A 103 -12.16 7.63 -2.30
N ILE A 104 -12.28 8.90 -2.68
CA ILE A 104 -12.18 10.04 -1.75
C ILE A 104 -13.27 10.01 -0.66
N GLY A 105 -14.48 9.59 -1.01
CA GLY A 105 -15.60 9.52 -0.06
C GLY A 105 -15.37 8.49 1.05
N LEU A 106 -14.85 7.31 0.71
CA LEU A 106 -14.55 6.28 1.70
C LEU A 106 -13.31 6.59 2.51
N GLU A 107 -12.26 7.14 1.89
CA GLU A 107 -11.06 7.58 2.59
C GLU A 107 -11.40 8.68 3.61
N LYS A 108 -12.24 9.64 3.22
CA LYS A 108 -12.76 10.64 4.14
C LYS A 108 -13.47 9.98 5.33
N ARG A 109 -14.45 9.10 5.10
CA ARG A 109 -15.15 8.38 6.18
C ARG A 109 -14.20 7.57 7.06
N LEU A 110 -13.20 6.91 6.47
CA LEU A 110 -12.21 6.14 7.21
C LEU A 110 -11.36 7.06 8.10
N THR A 111 -10.86 8.19 7.59
CA THR A 111 -10.12 9.18 8.38
C THR A 111 -10.96 9.83 9.48
N GLU A 112 -12.26 10.04 9.23
CA GLU A 112 -13.21 10.52 10.25
C GLU A 112 -13.40 9.47 11.36
N MET A 113 -13.61 8.20 11.01
CA MET A 113 -13.71 7.09 11.96
C MET A 113 -12.43 6.94 12.79
N ILE A 114 -11.27 7.08 12.15
CA ILE A 114 -9.96 7.12 12.80
C ILE A 114 -9.88 8.27 13.81
N GLY A 115 -10.32 9.47 13.41
CA GLY A 115 -10.31 10.64 14.28
C GLY A 115 -11.20 10.51 15.52
N GLN A 116 -12.31 9.76 15.42
CA GLN A 116 -13.22 9.50 16.55
C GLN A 116 -12.60 8.59 17.63
N ILE A 117 -11.57 7.81 17.29
CA ILE A 117 -10.90 6.91 18.23
C ILE A 117 -10.01 7.68 19.23
N GLN A 118 -9.87 9.00 19.09
CA GLN A 118 -8.91 9.87 19.82
C GLN A 118 -7.45 9.47 19.55
N SER A 119 -7.18 9.11 18.31
CA SER A 119 -5.91 8.57 17.90
C SER A 119 -5.05 9.61 17.19
N SER A 120 -3.74 9.60 17.45
CA SER A 120 -2.73 10.12 16.53
C SER A 120 -2.55 9.24 15.27
N LEU A 121 -3.56 8.44 14.89
CA LEU A 121 -3.46 7.40 13.85
C LEU A 121 -3.13 8.10 12.55
N GLU A 122 -1.94 7.84 12.05
CA GLU A 122 -1.52 8.39 10.77
C GLU A 122 -2.14 7.48 9.70
N TYR A 123 -3.19 8.01 9.07
CA TYR A 123 -3.59 7.50 7.76
C TYR A 123 -2.54 8.00 6.77
N VAL A 124 -1.69 7.10 6.33
CA VAL A 124 -0.55 7.40 5.46
C VAL A 124 -0.86 6.94 4.04
N LYS A 125 -0.76 7.88 3.09
CA LYS A 125 -0.71 7.59 1.67
C LYS A 125 0.74 7.49 1.22
N ILE A 126 1.10 6.34 0.67
CA ILE A 126 2.42 6.12 0.08
C ILE A 126 2.32 6.29 -1.43
N VAL A 127 2.89 7.37 -1.95
CA VAL A 127 3.18 7.49 -3.38
C VAL A 127 4.35 6.55 -3.67
N ALA A 128 4.08 5.49 -4.41
CA ALA A 128 5.09 4.48 -4.72
C ALA A 128 6.17 5.09 -5.62
N ASP A 129 7.30 5.45 -5.01
CA ASP A 129 8.46 5.98 -5.70
C ASP A 129 9.42 4.87 -6.11
N ASN A 130 9.36 3.70 -5.50
CA ASN A 130 10.31 2.61 -5.67
C ASN A 130 9.79 1.39 -6.40
N ASN A 131 8.60 1.48 -6.98
CA ASN A 131 8.06 0.38 -7.75
C ASN A 131 8.91 0.17 -9.03
N PRO A 132 8.83 -1.01 -9.68
CA PRO A 132 9.52 -1.29 -10.94
C PRO A 132 9.18 -0.35 -12.10
N TYR A 133 8.18 0.54 -11.93
CA TYR A 133 7.82 1.55 -12.91
C TYR A 133 8.50 2.92 -12.68
N CYS A 134 9.03 3.20 -11.48
CA CYS A 134 9.46 4.54 -11.07
C CYS A 134 10.97 4.66 -10.81
N LEU A 135 11.60 3.65 -10.19
CA LEU A 135 13.04 3.68 -9.86
C LEU A 135 13.82 2.50 -10.44
N TYR A 136 13.29 1.90 -11.52
CA TYR A 136 14.08 0.90 -12.24
C TYR A 136 15.35 1.56 -12.80
N PRO A 137 16.52 0.88 -12.79
CA PRO A 137 17.75 1.45 -13.35
C PRO A 137 17.59 2.01 -14.77
N ALA A 138 16.71 1.41 -15.58
CA ALA A 138 16.37 1.93 -16.90
C ALA A 138 15.58 3.26 -16.84
N CYS A 139 14.57 3.42 -15.97
CA CYS A 139 13.85 4.69 -15.74
C CYS A 139 14.83 5.80 -15.34
N LEU A 140 15.64 5.53 -14.31
CA LEU A 140 16.62 6.47 -13.77
C LEU A 140 17.64 6.92 -14.81
N ARG A 141 18.01 6.03 -15.73
CA ARG A 141 18.97 6.33 -16.80
C ARG A 141 18.39 7.21 -17.90
N LEU A 142 17.08 7.14 -18.15
CA LEU A 142 16.44 7.82 -19.28
C LEU A 142 15.81 9.15 -18.91
N ASP A 143 15.05 9.17 -17.83
CA ASP A 143 14.54 10.42 -17.29
C ASP A 143 15.64 11.17 -16.54
N GLY A 144 16.65 10.46 -16.01
CA GLY A 144 17.64 11.03 -15.11
C GLY A 144 17.15 10.95 -13.65
N GLU A 145 18.06 10.66 -12.72
CA GLU A 145 17.74 10.52 -11.30
C GLU A 145 17.13 11.79 -10.70
N ILE A 146 17.68 12.94 -11.07
CA ILE A 146 17.22 14.25 -10.59
C ILE A 146 15.78 14.52 -11.07
N ASP A 147 15.52 14.38 -12.36
CA ASP A 147 14.20 14.70 -12.93
C ASP A 147 13.13 13.71 -12.45
N THR A 148 13.49 12.43 -12.32
CA THR A 148 12.62 11.41 -11.73
C THR A 148 12.23 11.77 -10.29
N ARG A 149 13.21 12.11 -9.45
CA ARG A 149 12.96 12.50 -8.05
C ARG A 149 12.13 13.78 -7.95
N ASN A 150 12.45 14.80 -8.75
CA ASN A 150 11.71 16.06 -8.78
C ASN A 150 10.24 15.85 -9.18
N ALA A 151 9.99 15.00 -10.17
CA ALA A 151 8.63 14.67 -10.58
C ALA A 151 7.88 13.91 -9.48
N ILE A 152 8.52 12.96 -8.79
CA ILE A 152 7.93 12.22 -7.66
C ILE A 152 7.56 13.18 -6.53
N GLU A 153 8.48 14.08 -6.17
CA GLU A 153 8.26 15.09 -5.13
C GLU A 153 7.12 16.05 -5.51
N THR A 154 7.12 16.55 -6.75
CA THR A 154 6.07 17.43 -7.27
C THR A 154 4.71 16.75 -7.21
N TYR A 155 4.62 15.49 -7.65
CA TYR A 155 3.38 14.73 -7.58
C TYR A 155 2.93 14.50 -6.14
N THR A 156 3.85 14.10 -5.26
CA THR A 156 3.58 13.84 -3.83
C THR A 156 3.04 15.10 -3.15
N GLY A 157 3.67 16.26 -3.37
CA GLY A 157 3.21 17.54 -2.83
C GLY A 157 1.85 17.99 -3.38
N TYR A 158 1.59 17.74 -4.67
CA TYR A 158 0.29 18.00 -5.28
C TYR A 158 -0.81 17.13 -4.64
N VAL A 159 -0.55 15.83 -4.47
CA VAL A 159 -1.49 14.89 -3.81
C VAL A 159 -1.77 15.32 -2.37
N GLN A 160 -0.74 15.69 -1.59
CA GLN A 160 -0.91 16.22 -0.23
C GLN A 160 -1.87 17.42 -0.22
N THR A 161 -1.60 18.41 -1.09
CA THR A 161 -2.43 19.62 -1.21
C THR A 161 -3.89 19.28 -1.51
N LYS A 162 -4.13 18.36 -2.46
CA LYS A 162 -5.48 17.95 -2.83
C LYS A 162 -6.20 17.15 -1.76
N LEU A 163 -5.51 16.28 -1.02
CA LEU A 163 -6.14 15.56 0.08
C LEU A 163 -6.46 16.48 1.26
N ASP A 164 -5.61 17.47 1.54
CA ASP A 164 -5.91 18.50 2.55
C ASP A 164 -7.17 19.32 2.18
N GLU A 165 -7.36 19.65 0.91
CA GLU A 165 -8.56 20.33 0.40
C GLU A 165 -9.82 19.46 0.52
N LEU A 166 -9.73 18.17 0.17
CA LEU A 166 -10.89 17.30 -0.02
C LEU A 166 -11.32 16.54 1.24
N ILE A 167 -10.36 16.15 2.07
CA ILE A 167 -10.57 15.36 3.30
C ILE A 167 -10.45 16.25 4.54
N GLY A 168 -9.50 17.18 4.52
CA GLY A 168 -9.23 18.10 5.61
C GLY A 168 -7.74 18.12 5.97
N SER A 169 -7.26 19.31 6.33
CA SER A 169 -5.83 19.54 6.58
C SER A 169 -5.26 18.58 7.64
N LYS A 170 -4.11 17.97 7.33
CA LYS A 170 -3.36 17.06 8.21
C LYS A 170 -4.13 15.81 8.66
N LYS A 171 -5.21 15.44 7.95
CA LYS A 171 -5.93 14.17 8.18
C LYS A 171 -5.25 12.99 7.51
N VAL A 172 -4.44 13.27 6.48
CA VAL A 172 -3.71 12.29 5.70
C VAL A 172 -2.28 12.78 5.54
N ALA A 173 -1.31 11.93 5.86
CA ALA A 173 0.09 12.18 5.54
C ALA A 173 0.42 11.51 4.21
N VAL A 174 0.89 12.29 3.24
CA VAL A 174 1.33 11.78 1.94
C VAL A 174 2.85 11.75 1.92
N LEU A 175 3.41 10.55 1.79
CA LEU A 175 4.85 10.31 1.78
C LEU A 175 5.21 9.44 0.58
N THR A 176 6.48 9.42 0.21
CA THR A 176 7.02 8.35 -0.63
C THR A 176 7.44 7.15 0.22
N LEU A 177 7.66 5.97 -0.39
CA LEU A 177 8.15 4.84 0.38
C LEU A 177 9.59 5.12 0.85
N SER A 178 10.46 5.67 0.01
CA SER A 178 11.82 6.04 0.45
C SER A 178 11.83 7.03 1.62
N SER A 179 10.91 8.00 1.64
CA SER A 179 10.77 8.96 2.75
C SER A 179 10.30 8.28 4.04
N LEU A 180 9.32 7.36 3.93
CA LEU A 180 8.86 6.55 5.07
C LEU A 180 9.98 5.68 5.64
N LEU A 181 10.78 5.05 4.77
CA LEU A 181 11.86 4.13 5.18
C LEU A 181 13.10 4.88 5.71
N GLY A 182 13.32 6.12 5.29
CA GLY A 182 14.58 6.82 5.45
C GLY A 182 15.71 6.20 4.61
N GLN A 183 16.86 6.88 4.53
CA GLN A 183 17.97 6.46 3.65
C GLN A 183 18.44 5.02 3.93
N GLN A 184 18.82 4.72 5.18
CA GLN A 184 19.31 3.40 5.54
C GLN A 184 18.25 2.31 5.32
N GLY A 185 17.00 2.59 5.69
CA GLY A 185 15.90 1.65 5.49
C GLY A 185 15.64 1.38 4.01
N PHE A 186 15.78 2.40 3.17
CA PHE A 186 15.63 2.27 1.72
C PHE A 186 16.77 1.45 1.08
N GLU A 187 18.01 1.65 1.50
CA GLU A 187 19.16 0.86 1.01
C GLU A 187 19.01 -0.63 1.37
N GLU A 188 18.64 -0.93 2.61
CA GLU A 188 18.35 -2.28 3.08
C GLU A 188 17.17 -2.92 2.34
N PHE A 189 16.11 -2.13 2.07
CA PHE A 189 14.98 -2.55 1.24
C PHE A 189 15.44 -2.97 -0.17
N MET A 190 16.26 -2.13 -0.82
CA MET A 190 16.74 -2.40 -2.18
C MET A 190 17.68 -3.61 -2.24
N ASN A 191 18.48 -3.84 -1.19
CA ASN A 191 19.32 -5.04 -1.10
C ASN A 191 18.46 -6.30 -0.97
N LEU A 192 17.45 -6.28 -0.10
CA LEU A 192 16.53 -7.41 0.03
C LEU A 192 15.76 -7.69 -1.27
N PHE A 193 15.34 -6.64 -1.99
CA PHE A 193 14.74 -6.78 -3.31
C PHE A 193 15.67 -7.50 -4.29
N LYS A 194 16.94 -7.09 -4.39
CA LYS A 194 17.92 -7.73 -5.27
C LYS A 194 18.15 -9.21 -4.94
N GLU A 195 18.16 -9.55 -3.65
CA GLU A 195 18.40 -10.91 -3.17
C GLU A 195 17.17 -11.84 -3.34
N THR A 196 15.96 -11.30 -3.22
CA THR A 196 14.71 -12.08 -3.27
C THR A 196 14.50 -12.66 -4.67
N GLN A 197 14.37 -13.98 -4.79
CA GLN A 197 13.97 -14.65 -6.03
C GLN A 197 12.46 -14.91 -6.03
N VAL A 198 11.82 -14.84 -7.20
CA VAL A 198 10.38 -15.12 -7.30
C VAL A 198 10.07 -16.59 -6.98
N ASP A 199 10.99 -17.51 -7.30
CA ASP A 199 10.84 -18.94 -7.07
C ASP A 199 10.66 -19.27 -5.58
N ASP A 200 11.31 -18.51 -4.69
CA ASP A 200 11.17 -18.65 -3.24
C ASP A 200 9.76 -18.24 -2.75
N LEU A 201 9.06 -17.43 -3.55
CA LEU A 201 7.73 -16.90 -3.24
C LEU A 201 6.62 -17.78 -3.83
N LEU A 202 6.88 -18.51 -4.92
CA LEU A 202 5.88 -19.31 -5.66
C LEU A 202 5.02 -20.22 -4.77
N PRO A 203 5.57 -20.94 -3.76
CA PRO A 203 4.74 -21.79 -2.89
C PRO A 203 3.69 -21.03 -2.06
N PHE A 204 3.85 -19.71 -1.93
CA PHE A 204 3.00 -18.84 -1.11
C PHE A 204 2.14 -17.88 -1.93
N LEU A 205 2.25 -17.97 -3.26
CA LEU A 205 1.53 -17.16 -4.22
C LEU A 205 0.38 -17.95 -4.86
N PRO A 206 -0.67 -17.27 -5.36
CA PRO A 206 -1.65 -17.91 -6.23
C PRO A 206 -1.00 -18.48 -7.51
N ASN A 207 -1.42 -19.67 -7.94
CA ASN A 207 -0.81 -20.41 -9.06
C ASN A 207 -0.73 -19.62 -10.39
N ASP A 208 -1.63 -18.67 -10.60
CA ASP A 208 -1.77 -17.87 -11.81
C ASP A 208 -1.50 -16.36 -11.58
N VAL A 209 -0.81 -16.03 -10.47
CA VAL A 209 -0.50 -14.64 -10.11
C VAL A 209 0.34 -13.94 -11.19
N LEU A 210 1.31 -14.64 -11.79
CA LEU A 210 2.19 -14.05 -12.80
C LEU A 210 1.41 -13.63 -14.03
N LYS A 211 0.52 -14.51 -14.52
CA LYS A 211 -0.39 -14.20 -15.63
C LYS A 211 -1.31 -13.02 -15.28
N THR A 212 -1.79 -12.97 -14.05
CA THR A 212 -2.65 -11.87 -13.57
C THR A 212 -1.92 -10.53 -13.63
N GLU A 213 -0.69 -10.48 -13.13
CA GLU A 213 0.11 -9.26 -13.16
C GLU A 213 0.45 -8.86 -14.60
N VAL A 214 0.77 -9.81 -15.49
CA VAL A 214 0.96 -9.53 -16.92
C VAL A 214 -0.29 -8.89 -17.54
N ASP A 215 -1.46 -9.49 -17.33
CA ASP A 215 -2.74 -8.98 -17.86
C ASP A 215 -3.03 -7.55 -17.35
N ILE A 216 -2.77 -7.31 -16.07
CA ILE A 216 -2.94 -6.00 -15.43
C ILE A 216 -1.97 -4.98 -16.04
N ILE A 217 -0.67 -5.30 -16.09
CA ILE A 217 0.34 -4.42 -16.68
C ILE A 217 -0.05 -4.06 -18.12
N SER A 218 -0.42 -5.06 -18.92
CA SER A 218 -0.80 -4.86 -20.32
C SER A 218 -1.98 -3.88 -20.46
N LYS A 219 -3.05 -4.07 -19.66
CA LYS A 219 -4.23 -3.20 -19.70
C LYS A 219 -3.93 -1.77 -19.25
N HIS A 220 -3.05 -1.61 -18.26
CA HIS A 220 -2.73 -0.28 -17.71
C HIS A 220 -1.74 0.52 -18.55
N THR A 221 -0.88 -0.14 -19.33
CA THR A 221 0.25 0.52 -19.99
C THR A 221 0.04 0.75 -21.49
N LYS A 222 -1.00 0.18 -22.11
CA LYS A 222 -1.24 0.25 -23.56
C LYS A 222 0.03 -0.08 -24.35
N LEU A 223 0.71 -1.15 -23.91
CA LEU A 223 1.98 -1.61 -24.47
C LEU A 223 1.82 -1.97 -25.96
N ASP A 224 2.87 -1.73 -26.75
CA ASP A 224 3.00 -2.29 -28.10
C ASP A 224 2.98 -3.84 -28.04
N PRO A 225 2.14 -4.53 -28.84
CA PRO A 225 2.08 -5.99 -28.86
C PRO A 225 3.44 -6.68 -29.05
N LEU A 226 4.40 -6.05 -29.74
CA LEU A 226 5.74 -6.59 -29.94
C LEU A 226 6.55 -6.71 -28.64
N LEU A 227 6.16 -5.97 -27.61
CA LEU A 227 6.81 -5.94 -26.32
C LEU A 227 6.14 -6.87 -25.29
N GLU A 228 4.99 -7.47 -25.60
CA GLU A 228 4.28 -8.42 -24.73
C GLU A 228 5.18 -9.55 -24.17
N PRO A 229 6.09 -10.17 -24.95
CA PRO A 229 6.99 -11.21 -24.43
C PRO A 229 7.93 -10.72 -23.32
N LYS A 230 8.07 -9.41 -23.13
CA LYS A 230 8.91 -8.81 -22.07
C LYS A 230 8.12 -8.50 -20.79
N LEU A 231 6.80 -8.59 -20.82
CA LEU A 231 5.94 -8.29 -19.66
C LEU A 231 6.14 -9.23 -18.49
N GLU A 232 6.42 -10.51 -18.75
CA GLU A 232 6.57 -11.51 -17.70
C GLU A 232 7.72 -11.19 -16.74
N SER A 233 8.84 -10.70 -17.28
CA SER A 233 9.96 -10.27 -16.45
C SER A 233 9.61 -9.05 -15.59
N LEU A 234 8.81 -8.12 -16.11
CA LEU A 234 8.36 -6.95 -15.35
C LEU A 234 7.36 -7.36 -14.26
N ALA A 235 6.42 -8.26 -14.58
CA ALA A 235 5.48 -8.83 -13.64
C ALA A 235 6.19 -9.55 -12.48
N THR A 236 7.26 -10.27 -12.79
CA THR A 236 8.13 -10.90 -11.79
C THR A 236 8.74 -9.88 -10.82
N ASP A 237 9.27 -8.77 -11.35
CA ASP A 237 9.85 -7.71 -10.54
C ASP A 237 8.78 -7.00 -9.67
N VAL A 238 7.55 -6.84 -10.18
CA VAL A 238 6.40 -6.31 -9.41
C VAL A 238 6.03 -7.24 -8.25
N ILE A 239 5.96 -8.55 -8.49
CA ILE A 239 5.67 -9.55 -7.44
C ILE A 239 6.72 -9.49 -6.33
N ARG A 240 8.01 -9.50 -6.72
CA ARG A 240 9.13 -9.42 -5.77
C ARG A 240 9.08 -8.14 -4.96
N GLN A 241 8.85 -7.00 -5.60
CA GLN A 241 8.74 -5.70 -4.95
C GLN A 241 7.65 -5.72 -3.86
N TYR A 242 6.42 -6.11 -4.20
CA TYR A 242 5.33 -6.15 -3.22
C TYR A 242 5.62 -7.10 -2.06
N ALA A 243 6.19 -8.29 -2.33
CA ALA A 243 6.58 -9.22 -1.28
C ALA A 243 7.59 -8.61 -0.29
N VAL A 244 8.58 -7.88 -0.82
CA VAL A 244 9.60 -7.18 -0.04
C VAL A 244 9.00 -6.02 0.74
N GLU A 245 8.08 -5.24 0.16
CA GLU A 245 7.35 -4.17 0.86
C GLU A 245 6.64 -4.68 2.11
N GLY A 246 5.88 -5.77 2.01
CA GLY A 246 5.15 -6.30 3.17
C GLY A 246 6.06 -6.86 4.26
N PHE A 247 7.19 -7.45 3.88
CA PHE A 247 8.22 -7.87 4.83
C PHE A 247 8.92 -6.66 5.47
N TYR A 248 9.21 -5.61 4.72
CA TYR A 248 9.95 -4.46 5.23
C TYR A 248 9.09 -3.59 6.16
N LEU A 249 7.81 -3.42 5.85
CA LEU A 249 6.84 -2.79 6.77
C LEU A 249 6.79 -3.52 8.12
N TYR A 250 6.90 -4.86 8.13
CA TYR A 250 7.05 -5.62 9.37
C TYR A 250 8.32 -5.25 10.13
N LYS A 251 9.45 -5.19 9.42
CA LYS A 251 10.76 -4.97 10.02
C LYS A 251 10.79 -3.62 10.75
N MET A 252 10.12 -2.61 10.18
CA MET A 252 10.07 -1.27 10.75
C MET A 252 9.03 -1.11 11.86
N PHE A 253 7.81 -1.57 11.62
CA PHE A 253 6.66 -1.22 12.46
C PHE A 253 6.07 -2.44 13.19
N GLY A 254 6.69 -3.60 13.03
CA GLY A 254 6.20 -4.86 13.58
C GLY A 254 4.80 -5.18 13.07
N ASP A 255 3.96 -5.61 14.00
CA ASP A 255 2.55 -5.91 13.75
C ASP A 255 1.62 -4.73 14.07
N SER A 256 2.14 -3.50 14.00
CA SER A 256 1.43 -2.24 14.25
C SER A 256 1.07 -1.51 12.94
N VAL A 257 0.90 -2.25 11.85
CA VAL A 257 0.51 -1.71 10.55
C VAL A 257 -0.80 -2.36 10.13
N ILE A 258 -1.75 -1.55 9.68
CA ILE A 258 -2.96 -2.01 9.02
C ILE A 258 -2.90 -1.54 7.57
N LEU A 259 -2.94 -2.48 6.63
CA LEU A 259 -3.01 -2.12 5.22
C LEU A 259 -4.45 -1.79 4.85
N ALA A 260 -4.69 -0.55 4.47
CA ALA A 260 -5.85 -0.18 3.68
C ALA A 260 -5.58 -0.65 2.24
N TRP A 261 -6.02 -1.85 1.89
CA TRP A 261 -5.74 -2.46 0.60
C TRP A 261 -6.76 -2.03 -0.45
N ASN A 262 -6.25 -1.62 -1.61
CA ASN A 262 -7.06 -1.08 -2.70
C ASN A 262 -7.18 -2.01 -3.91
N GLU A 263 -6.42 -3.09 -3.96
CA GLU A 263 -6.46 -4.04 -5.07
C GLU A 263 -7.36 -5.24 -4.75
N SER A 264 -7.43 -6.22 -5.65
CA SER A 264 -8.17 -7.45 -5.38
C SER A 264 -7.57 -8.23 -4.20
N THR A 265 -8.41 -8.99 -3.50
CA THR A 265 -8.01 -9.87 -2.38
C THR A 265 -6.99 -10.93 -2.81
N ARG A 266 -6.94 -11.22 -4.10
CA ARG A 266 -5.97 -12.14 -4.68
C ARG A 266 -4.58 -11.51 -4.80
N ARG A 267 -4.49 -10.28 -5.33
CA ARG A 267 -3.22 -9.53 -5.40
C ARG A 267 -2.68 -9.17 -4.02
N SER A 268 -3.58 -9.00 -3.04
CA SER A 268 -3.17 -8.77 -1.64
C SER A 268 -2.37 -9.91 -1.03
N GLN A 269 -2.33 -11.09 -1.63
CA GLN A 269 -1.50 -12.20 -1.14
C GLN A 269 -0.03 -12.03 -1.49
N ILE A 270 0.28 -11.25 -2.53
CA ILE A 270 1.65 -11.01 -2.99
C ILE A 270 2.47 -10.35 -1.88
N ILE A 271 1.91 -9.32 -1.23
CA ILE A 271 2.58 -8.55 -0.18
C ILE A 271 2.96 -9.40 1.05
N ASP A 272 2.30 -10.54 1.27
CA ASP A 272 2.64 -11.44 2.38
C ASP A 272 3.54 -12.61 1.98
N SER A 273 3.80 -12.83 0.69
CA SER A 273 4.47 -14.06 0.23
C SER A 273 5.84 -14.25 0.88
N LEU A 274 6.68 -13.21 0.94
CA LEU A 274 7.97 -13.27 1.63
C LEU A 274 7.83 -13.41 3.15
N ARG A 275 6.80 -12.80 3.76
CA ARG A 275 6.50 -12.99 5.18
C ARG A 275 6.20 -14.45 5.49
N LYS A 276 5.34 -15.07 4.69
CA LYS A 276 4.97 -16.49 4.81
C LYS A 276 6.19 -17.40 4.62
N ALA A 277 7.04 -17.11 3.63
CA ALA A 277 8.30 -17.82 3.42
C ALA A 277 9.24 -17.76 4.63
N ARG A 278 9.14 -16.71 5.44
CA ARG A 278 9.91 -16.49 6.69
C ARG A 278 9.16 -16.92 7.95
N GLY A 279 8.00 -17.56 7.84
CA GLY A 279 7.18 -17.98 8.99
C GLY A 279 6.50 -16.82 9.74
N ILE A 280 6.38 -15.65 9.12
CA ILE A 280 5.77 -14.46 9.72
C ILE A 280 4.29 -14.39 9.28
N PRO A 281 3.34 -14.12 10.21
CA PRO A 281 1.93 -13.97 9.87
C PRO A 281 1.68 -12.87 8.84
N PRO A 282 0.60 -12.95 8.04
CA PRO A 282 0.22 -11.87 7.12
C PRO A 282 0.01 -10.52 7.83
N LEU A 283 0.11 -9.42 7.08
CA LEU A 283 -0.27 -8.11 7.60
C LEU A 283 -1.79 -8.03 7.84
N PRO A 284 -2.26 -7.34 8.90
CA PRO A 284 -3.65 -6.94 9.02
C PRO A 284 -4.10 -6.10 7.82
N LYS A 285 -5.23 -6.44 7.19
CA LYS A 285 -5.73 -5.71 6.00
C LYS A 285 -7.21 -5.39 6.09
N ILE A 286 -7.57 -4.21 5.62
CA ILE A 286 -8.95 -3.79 5.32
C ILE A 286 -9.04 -3.52 3.82
N PHE A 287 -10.10 -3.99 3.16
CA PHE A 287 -10.27 -3.85 1.72
C PHE A 287 -11.16 -2.67 1.40
N VAL A 288 -10.54 -1.54 1.05
CA VAL A 288 -11.21 -0.24 0.96
C VAL A 288 -12.03 -0.15 -0.33
N LEU A 289 -11.60 -0.69 -1.46
CA LEU A 289 -12.37 -0.56 -2.72
C LEU A 289 -13.49 -1.57 -2.91
N HIS A 290 -13.60 -2.53 -2.00
CA HIS A 290 -14.59 -3.60 -2.06
C HIS A 290 -15.93 -3.08 -1.55
N GLU A 291 -16.40 -1.93 -2.03
CA GLU A 291 -17.55 -1.23 -1.46
C GLU A 291 -18.87 -1.98 -1.66
N LYS A 292 -19.69 -2.06 -0.60
CA LYS A 292 -21.09 -2.48 -0.64
C LYS A 292 -21.97 -1.39 -1.24
N GLY A 293 -21.86 -1.16 -2.55
CA GLY A 293 -22.81 -0.34 -3.31
C GLY A 293 -23.89 -1.22 -3.94
N LYS A 294 -25.19 -0.85 -3.83
CA LYS A 294 -26.40 -1.46 -4.46
C LYS A 294 -26.19 -2.76 -5.30
N GLY A 295 -25.63 -3.82 -4.71
CA GLY A 295 -25.41 -5.12 -5.37
C GLY A 295 -24.27 -5.23 -6.40
N LEU A 296 -23.38 -4.26 -6.58
CA LEU A 296 -22.23 -4.35 -7.51
C LEU A 296 -20.91 -4.38 -6.74
N ILE A 297 -20.26 -5.53 -6.74
CA ILE A 297 -18.86 -5.66 -6.36
C ILE A 297 -18.06 -5.01 -7.49
N ILE A 298 -17.34 -3.92 -7.20
CA ILE A 298 -16.31 -3.41 -8.12
C ILE A 298 -15.04 -4.21 -7.81
N ASP A 299 -15.00 -5.46 -8.25
CA ASP A 299 -13.75 -6.23 -8.29
C ASP A 299 -13.08 -5.84 -9.61
N ASN A 300 -12.08 -4.99 -9.54
CA ASN A 300 -11.20 -4.82 -10.68
C ASN A 300 -10.23 -6.00 -10.66
N TYR A 301 -10.67 -7.10 -11.29
CA TYR A 301 -9.96 -8.35 -11.62
C TYR A 301 -9.98 -9.47 -10.57
#